data_AF-A0A965M4A8-F1
#
_entry.id   AF-A0A965M4A8-F1
#
_cell.length_a   1.000
_cell.length_b   1.000
_cell.length_c   1.000
_cell.angle_alpha   90.00
_cell.angle_beta   90.00
_cell.angle_gamma   90.00
#
_symmetry.space_group_name_H-M   'P 1'
#
loop_
_entity.id
_entity.type
_entity.pdbx_description
1 polymer ?
#
loop_
_entity_poly.entity_id
_entity_poly.type
_entity_poly.pdbx_seq_one_letter_code
_entity_poly.pdbx_strand_id
1 'polypeptide(L)'
;QEVISRLRSVGHVNRHLCVLGTDQPISSPTGDCTSQDGAVLGKITSSAPINIQAGCLALAMIKREQAQPGNSVLAGGAVWTILRHA
;
A
#
# COMPACT_ATOMS: atom_id res chain seq x y z
N GLN A 1 5.36 -31.38 3.76
CA GLN A 1 4.46 -30.24 4.03
C GLN A 1 5.01 -29.45 5.21
N GLU A 2 6.18 -28.80 5.04
CA GLU A 2 7.00 -28.26 6.15
C GLU A 2 7.06 -26.71 6.15
N VAL A 3 6.75 -26.10 5.00
CA VAL A 3 6.88 -24.64 4.77
C VAL A 3 5.79 -23.82 5.47
N ILE A 4 4.65 -24.42 5.82
CA ILE A 4 3.50 -23.70 6.37
C ILE A 4 3.66 -23.40 7.87
N SER A 5 4.49 -24.16 8.63
CA SER A 5 4.57 -23.98 10.09
C SER A 5 5.46 -22.81 10.51
N ARG A 6 6.49 -22.43 9.74
CA ARG A 6 7.38 -21.30 10.11
C ARG A 6 6.72 -19.92 9.98
N LEU A 7 5.62 -19.81 9.23
CA LEU A 7 4.83 -18.58 9.13
C LEU A 7 4.07 -18.25 10.42
N ARG A 8 3.94 -19.19 11.36
CA ARG A 8 3.34 -18.95 12.67
C ARG A 8 4.35 -18.57 13.77
N SER A 9 5.66 -18.61 13.48
CA SER A 9 6.70 -18.62 14.52
C SER A 9 7.58 -17.37 14.60
N VAL A 10 7.32 -16.31 13.82
CA VAL A 10 7.96 -15.00 13.99
C VAL A 10 6.87 -13.94 14.18
N GLY A 11 6.74 -13.47 15.42
CA GLY A 11 5.59 -12.74 15.95
C GLY A 11 5.16 -11.49 15.18
N HIS A 12 3.86 -11.18 15.31
CA HIS A 12 3.15 -9.99 14.83
C HIS A 12 3.47 -9.57 13.39
N VAL A 13 2.49 -9.78 12.51
CA VAL A 13 2.48 -9.17 11.16
C VAL A 13 2.54 -7.65 11.31
N ASN A 14 3.73 -7.07 11.18
CA ASN A 14 3.97 -5.63 11.35
C ASN A 14 3.60 -4.80 10.12
N ARG A 15 3.10 -5.44 9.05
CA ARG A 15 2.66 -4.78 7.82
C ARG A 15 1.39 -5.42 7.29
N HIS A 16 0.41 -4.59 6.91
CA HIS A 16 -0.81 -5.04 6.27
C HIS A 16 -0.72 -4.85 4.76
N LEU A 17 -1.40 -5.72 4.03
CA LEU A 17 -1.64 -5.53 2.61
C LEU A 17 -2.83 -4.57 2.45
N CYS A 18 -2.54 -3.36 1.97
CA CYS A 18 -3.51 -2.30 1.78
C CYS A 18 -3.87 -2.17 0.29
N VAL A 19 -5.14 -1.89 0.02
CA VAL A 19 -5.60 -1.37 -1.27
C VAL A 19 -5.58 0.15 -1.20
N LEU A 20 -4.82 0.74 -2.11
CA LEU A 20 -4.68 2.17 -2.27
C LEU A 20 -5.46 2.63 -3.50
N GLY A 21 -6.09 3.80 -3.41
CA GLY A 21 -6.76 4.46 -4.53
C GLY A 21 -6.25 5.88 -4.72
N THR A 22 -6.22 6.31 -5.97
CA THR A 22 -5.90 7.69 -6.36
C THR A 22 -6.75 8.07 -7.57
N ASP A 23 -7.11 9.34 -7.68
CA ASP A 23 -7.80 9.94 -8.81
C ASP A 23 -6.82 10.47 -9.87
N GLN A 24 -5.52 10.39 -9.62
CA GLN A 24 -4.49 10.82 -10.56
C GLN A 24 -4.08 9.67 -11.51
N PRO A 25 -3.93 9.94 -12.81
CA PRO A 25 -3.35 8.98 -13.73
C PRO A 25 -1.84 8.87 -13.45
N ILE A 26 -1.40 7.72 -12.94
CA ILE A 26 0.01 7.49 -12.61
C ILE A 26 0.59 6.45 -13.54
N SER A 27 1.69 6.83 -14.22
CA SER A 27 2.38 5.97 -15.18
C SER A 27 3.26 4.90 -14.50
N SER A 28 3.79 5.18 -13.30
CA SER A 28 4.61 4.24 -12.52
C SER A 28 4.34 4.30 -11.00
N PRO A 29 3.27 3.64 -10.51
CA PRO A 29 2.94 3.59 -9.08
C PRO A 29 3.98 2.89 -8.21
N THR A 30 4.94 2.19 -8.81
CA THR A 30 5.87 1.33 -8.08
C THR A 30 6.90 2.16 -7.33
N GLY A 31 7.02 1.92 -6.02
CA GLY A 31 7.98 2.62 -5.19
C GLY A 31 7.66 2.52 -3.70
N ASP A 32 8.51 3.14 -2.91
CA ASP A 32 8.30 3.26 -1.47
C ASP A 32 7.12 4.21 -1.19
N CYS A 33 6.28 3.83 -0.24
CA CYS A 33 5.24 4.69 0.30
C CYS A 33 5.83 5.50 1.44
N THR A 34 5.69 6.82 1.39
CA THR A 34 6.17 7.73 2.43
C THR A 34 5.00 8.47 3.11
N SER A 35 5.25 8.88 4.35
CA SER A 35 4.42 9.88 5.05
C SER A 35 4.64 11.26 4.43
N GLN A 36 3.79 12.22 4.78
CA GLN A 36 4.02 13.64 4.48
C GLN A 36 5.36 14.14 5.05
N ASP A 37 5.80 13.58 6.18
CA ASP A 37 7.09 13.88 6.82
C ASP A 37 8.29 13.17 6.15
N GLY A 38 8.06 12.45 5.05
CA GLY A 38 9.11 11.72 4.31
C GLY A 38 9.49 10.36 4.91
N ALA A 39 8.89 9.95 6.03
CA ALA A 39 9.17 8.64 6.64
C ALA A 39 8.65 7.49 5.77
N VAL A 40 9.46 6.46 5.50
CA VAL A 40 9.04 5.29 4.72
C VAL A 40 8.07 4.42 5.53
N LEU A 41 6.85 4.32 5.03
CA LEU A 41 5.73 3.59 5.62
C LEU A 41 5.56 2.19 5.02
N GLY A 42 6.00 1.99 3.79
CA GLY A 42 5.75 0.75 3.07
C GLY A 42 6.24 0.78 1.64
N LYS A 43 5.70 -0.12 0.82
CA LYS A 43 6.03 -0.21 -0.60
C LYS A 43 4.83 -0.66 -1.41
N ILE A 44 4.61 -0.05 -2.58
CA ILE A 44 3.64 -0.53 -3.58
C ILE A 44 4.21 -1.79 -4.24
N THR A 45 3.44 -2.86 -4.21
CA THR A 45 3.79 -4.17 -4.79
C THR A 45 3.23 -4.32 -6.20
N SER A 46 2.05 -3.76 -6.47
CA SER A 46 1.40 -3.84 -7.78
C SER A 46 0.39 -2.71 -7.97
N SER A 47 0.09 -2.35 -9.20
CA SER A 47 -0.90 -1.32 -9.53
C SER A 47 -1.64 -1.62 -10.83
N ALA A 48 -2.87 -1.16 -10.93
CA ALA A 48 -3.72 -1.29 -12.11
C ALA A 48 -4.55 -0.01 -12.31
N PRO A 49 -4.61 0.54 -13.54
CA PRO A 49 -5.49 1.65 -13.85
C PRO A 49 -6.96 1.22 -13.78
N ILE A 50 -7.85 2.14 -13.38
CA ILE A 50 -9.30 1.90 -13.39
C ILE A 50 -9.97 2.75 -14.48
N ASN A 51 -10.80 2.09 -15.29
CA ASN A 51 -11.36 2.69 -16.52
C ASN A 51 -12.55 3.63 -16.28
N ILE A 52 -12.96 3.81 -15.02
CA ILE A 52 -14.24 4.45 -14.67
C ILE A 52 -14.04 5.91 -14.24
N GLN A 53 -12.81 6.35 -13.87
CA GLN A 53 -12.61 7.69 -13.30
C GLN A 53 -11.18 8.24 -13.37
N ALA A 54 -10.43 7.96 -14.46
CA ALA A 54 -9.02 8.37 -14.64
C ALA A 54 -8.05 8.01 -13.49
N GLY A 55 -8.50 7.19 -12.54
CA GLY A 55 -7.77 6.84 -11.34
C GLY A 55 -6.95 5.57 -11.49
N CYS A 56 -6.22 5.24 -10.43
CA CYS A 56 -5.42 4.04 -10.32
C CYS A 56 -5.68 3.35 -8.98
N LEU A 57 -5.61 2.01 -8.98
CA LEU A 57 -5.61 1.20 -7.77
C LEU A 57 -4.24 0.57 -7.61
N ALA A 58 -3.75 0.50 -6.38
CA ALA A 58 -2.52 -0.18 -6.05
C ALA A 58 -2.67 -1.09 -4.83
N LEU A 59 -1.83 -2.11 -4.77
CA LEU A 59 -1.61 -2.91 -3.58
C LEU A 59 -0.28 -2.50 -2.96
N ALA A 60 -0.28 -2.31 -1.64
CA ALA A 60 0.92 -1.90 -0.92
C ALA A 60 1.05 -2.63 0.42
N MET A 61 2.30 -2.94 0.79
CA MET A 61 2.63 -3.45 2.12
C MET A 61 2.98 -2.28 3.04
N ILE A 62 2.02 -1.85 3.87
CA ILE A 62 2.13 -0.68 4.76
C ILE A 62 2.29 -1.13 6.20
N LYS A 63 3.11 -0.43 7.00
CA LYS A 63 3.22 -0.64 8.46
C LYS A 63 1.85 -0.59 9.13
N ARG A 64 1.59 -1.54 10.04
CA ARG A 64 0.29 -1.71 10.71
C ARG A 64 -0.26 -0.41 11.33
N GLU A 65 0.60 0.37 11.97
CA GLU A 65 0.24 1.63 12.65
C GLU A 65 -0.37 2.67 11.69
N GLN A 66 0.00 2.61 10.40
CA GLN A 66 -0.39 3.57 9.38
C GLN A 66 -1.39 2.99 8.37
N ALA A 67 -1.77 1.72 8.51
CA ALA A 67 -2.63 1.00 7.57
C ALA A 67 -4.13 1.36 7.69
N GLN A 68 -4.51 2.40 8.43
CA GLN A 68 -5.91 2.73 8.67
C GLN A 68 -6.57 3.26 7.38
N PRO A 69 -7.79 2.81 7.04
CA PRO A 69 -8.54 3.37 5.91
C PRO A 69 -8.74 4.88 6.08
N GLY A 70 -8.65 5.62 4.99
CA GLY A 70 -8.69 7.09 4.99
C GLY A 70 -7.33 7.77 5.18
N ASN A 71 -6.30 7.06 5.65
CA ASN A 71 -4.95 7.61 5.66
C ASN A 71 -4.43 7.81 4.23
N SER A 72 -3.67 8.89 4.05
CA SER A 72 -3.02 9.22 2.79
C SER A 72 -1.53 8.91 2.86
N VAL A 73 -0.99 8.32 1.80
CA VAL A 73 0.43 8.01 1.62
C VAL A 73 0.92 8.59 0.31
N LEU A 74 2.18 9.00 0.27
CA LEU A 74 2.82 9.48 -0.95
C LEU A 74 3.56 8.34 -1.62
N ALA A 75 3.35 8.14 -2.91
CA ALA A 75 4.10 7.17 -3.70
C ALA A 75 4.08 7.53 -5.18
N GLY A 76 5.21 7.37 -5.85
CA GLY A 76 5.32 7.65 -7.30
C GLY A 76 4.99 9.09 -7.69
N GLY A 77 5.16 10.05 -6.79
CA GLY A 77 4.86 11.47 -7.01
C GLY A 77 3.37 11.85 -6.86
N ALA A 78 2.53 10.93 -6.38
CA ALA A 78 1.11 11.17 -6.18
C ALA A 78 0.65 10.81 -4.76
N VAL A 79 -0.52 11.34 -4.39
CA VAL A 79 -1.20 11.01 -3.14
C VAL A 79 -2.11 9.81 -3.37
N TRP A 80 -1.99 8.83 -2.48
CA TRP A 80 -2.77 7.62 -2.46
C TRP A 80 -3.54 7.52 -1.16
N THR A 81 -4.83 7.22 -1.22
CA THR A 81 -5.66 6.99 -0.04
C THR A 81 -5.83 5.50 0.22
N ILE A 82 -5.63 5.08 1.46
CA ILE A 82 -5.91 3.69 1.88
C ILE A 82 -7.43 3.49 1.85
N LEU A 83 -7.90 2.65 0.94
CA LEU A 83 -9.33 2.32 0.82
C LEU A 83 -9.72 1.21 1.78
N ARG A 84 -8.84 0.21 1.95
CA ARG A 84 -9.01 -0.91 2.86
C ARG A 84 -7.68 -1.62 3.11
N HIS A 85 -7.59 -2.40 4.17
CA HIS A 85 -6.49 -3.32 4.43
C HIS A 85 -7.04 -4.71 4.79
N ALA A 86 -6.27 -5.75 4.49
CA ALA A 86 -6.55 -7.14 4.88
C ALA A 86 -5.96 -7.50 6.24
#